data_AF-A0A366HQW4-F1
#
_entry.id   AF-A0A366HQW4-F1
#
_cell.length_a   1.000
_cell.length_b   1.000
_cell.length_c   1.000
_cell.angle_alpha   90.00
_cell.angle_beta   90.00
_cell.angle_gamma   90.00
#
_symmetry.space_group_name_H-M   'P 1'
#
loop_
_entity.id
_entity.type
_entity.pdbx_description
1 polymer ?
#
loop_
_entity_poly.entity_id
_entity_poly.type
_entity_poly.pdbx_seq_one_letter_code
_entity_poly.pdbx_strand_id
1 'polypeptide(L)' 'MHHYQCEKCGTTIKNATTPNAQGCPKSFPHKWHKLGPVGDRNYQCSKCGTVIGTNATPSAHGCPNGFPHKWSKL' A
#
# COMPACT_ATOMS: atom_id res chain seq x y z
N MET A 1 6.56 -7.20 10.23
CA MET A 1 6.30 -7.16 8.77
C MET A 1 5.17 -6.19 8.48
N HIS A 2 5.28 -5.34 7.46
CA HIS A 2 4.26 -4.36 7.10
C HIS A 2 3.98 -4.35 5.60
N HIS A 3 2.77 -3.99 5.22
CA HIS A 3 2.41 -3.66 3.85
C HIS A 3 2.94 -2.27 3.49
N TYR A 4 3.63 -2.17 2.37
CA TYR A 4 4.04 -0.91 1.75
C TYR A 4 3.48 -0.83 0.34
N GLN A 5 3.02 0.35 -0.04
CA GLN A 5 2.58 0.62 -1.40
C GLN A 5 3.25 1.85 -1.97
N CYS A 6 3.69 1.75 -3.23
CA CYS A 6 4.18 2.89 -3.96
C CYS A 6 2.99 3.70 -4.50
N GLU A 7 2.90 4.96 -4.10
CA GLU A 7 1.86 5.89 -4.60
C GLU A 7 1.96 6.08 -6.11
N LYS A 8 3.16 5.98 -6.69
CA LYS A 8 3.35 6.26 -8.12
C LYS A 8 2.92 5.08 -8.99
N CYS A 9 3.50 3.91 -8.77
CA CYS A 9 3.27 2.74 -9.62
C CYS A 9 2.21 1.78 -9.09
N GLY A 10 1.72 1.95 -7.86
CA GLY A 10 0.71 1.10 -7.24
C GLY A 10 1.22 -0.25 -6.73
N THR A 11 2.50 -0.55 -6.92
CA THR A 11 3.14 -1.78 -6.42
C THR A 11 2.96 -1.88 -4.91
N THR A 12 2.43 -3.01 -4.46
CA THR A 12 2.27 -3.31 -3.03
C THR A 12 3.15 -4.49 -2.65
N ILE A 13 3.96 -4.34 -1.61
CA ILE A 13 4.87 -5.38 -1.11
C ILE A 13 4.78 -5.50 0.41
N LYS A 14 5.22 -6.64 0.92
CA LYS A 14 5.38 -6.87 2.35
C LYS A 14 6.86 -6.74 2.67
N ASN A 15 7.22 -5.90 3.64
CA ASN A 15 8.60 -5.77 4.09
C ASN A 15 8.68 -5.45 5.59
N ALA A 16 9.79 -5.77 6.25
CA ALA A 16 9.99 -5.43 7.66
C ALA A 16 10.22 -3.92 7.82
N THR A 17 11.05 -3.35 6.95
CA THR A 17 11.44 -1.94 6.89
C THR A 17 10.99 -1.29 5.57
N THR A 18 11.17 0.02 5.44
CA THR A 18 10.86 0.74 4.20
C THR A 18 11.64 0.14 3.02
N PRO A 19 10.98 -0.22 1.91
CA PRO A 19 11.65 -0.83 0.76
C PRO A 19 12.60 0.12 0.03
N ASN A 20 13.47 -0.45 -0.82
CA ASN A 20 14.34 0.34 -1.68
C ASN A 20 13.49 1.22 -2.62
N ALA A 21 13.87 2.50 -2.72
CA ALA A 21 13.17 3.48 -3.54
C ALA A 21 13.55 3.42 -5.04
N GLN A 22 14.55 2.62 -5.43
CA GLN A 22 15.00 2.51 -6.82
C GLN A 22 14.13 1.56 -7.66
N GLY A 23 14.13 1.75 -8.98
CA GLY A 23 13.48 0.85 -9.94
C GLY A 23 11.96 1.02 -10.05
N CYS A 24 11.44 2.23 -9.90
CA CYS A 24 10.02 2.48 -10.11
C CYS A 24 9.70 2.61 -11.61
N PRO A 25 8.79 1.78 -12.16
CA PRO A 25 8.51 1.78 -13.60
C PRO A 25 7.78 3.04 -14.08
N LYS A 26 7.05 3.74 -13.19
CA LYS A 26 6.35 4.97 -13.55
C LYS A 26 7.14 6.25 -13.30
N SER A 27 8.05 6.28 -12.32
CA SER A 27 8.80 7.48 -11.96
C SER A 27 9.89 7.18 -10.95
N PHE A 28 11.14 7.53 -11.26
CA PHE A 28 12.25 7.42 -10.31
C PHE A 28 12.21 8.59 -9.29
N PRO A 29 12.26 8.36 -7.97
CA PRO A 29 12.20 7.10 -7.22
C PRO A 29 10.76 6.67 -6.82
N HIS A 30 10.59 5.43 -6.34
CA HIS A 30 9.37 4.97 -5.67
C HIS A 30 9.03 5.85 -4.48
N LYS A 31 7.73 6.11 -4.28
CA LYS A 31 7.20 6.83 -3.12
C LYS A 31 6.40 5.86 -2.25
N TRP A 32 7.09 5.19 -1.33
CA TRP A 32 6.50 4.17 -0.47
C TRP A 32 5.70 4.76 0.68
N HIS A 33 4.49 4.23 0.88
CA HIS A 33 3.65 4.50 2.04
C HIS A 33 3.40 3.21 2.81
N LYS A 34 3.56 3.30 4.13
CA LYS A 34 3.27 2.19 5.05
C LYS A 34 1.75 2.09 5.23
N LEU A 35 1.16 0.98 4.80
CA LEU A 35 -0.27 0.74 4.89
C LEU A 35 -0.67 0.12 6.23
N GLY A 36 0.15 -0.76 6.81
CA GLY A 36 -0.17 -1.36 8.11
C GLY A 36 0.58 -2.66 8.37
N PRO A 37 0.50 -3.20 9.59
CA PRO A 37 1.08 -4.49 9.92
C PRO A 37 0.34 -5.60 9.19
N VAL A 38 1.08 -6.58 8.65
CA VAL A 38 0.49 -7.77 8.03
C VAL A 38 -0.37 -8.51 9.05
N GLY A 39 -1.52 -9.03 8.63
CA GLY A 39 -2.47 -9.75 9.48
C GLY A 39 -3.56 -10.45 8.69
N ASP A 40 -4.54 -11.02 9.40
CA ASP A 40 -5.53 -11.95 8.82
C ASP A 40 -6.82 -11.27 8.33
N ARG A 41 -7.00 -9.97 8.58
CA ARG A 41 -8.20 -9.23 8.14
C ARG A 41 -7.94 -8.61 6.77
N ASN A 42 -8.68 -9.07 5.77
CA ASN A 42 -8.53 -8.57 4.40
C ASN A 42 -9.27 -7.24 4.21
N TYR A 43 -8.61 -6.31 3.54
CA TYR A 43 -9.18 -5.03 3.12
C TYR A 43 -8.89 -4.82 1.64
N GLN A 44 -9.86 -4.24 0.94
CA GLN A 44 -9.73 -3.84 -0.46
C GLN A 44 -9.97 -2.35 -0.60
N CYS A 45 -9.11 -1.65 -1.33
CA CYS A 45 -9.36 -0.27 -1.70
C CYS A 45 -10.25 -0.21 -2.94
N SER A 46 -11.42 0.44 -2.84
CA SER A 46 -12.35 0.55 -3.97
C SER A 46 -11.85 1.46 -5.10
N LYS A 47 -10.85 2.31 -4.85
CA LYS A 47 -10.30 3.25 -5.85
C LYS A 47 -9.20 2.63 -6.71
N CYS A 48 -8.28 1.90 -6.10
CA CYS A 48 -7.11 1.34 -6.78
C CYS A 48 -7.10 -0.19 -6.84
N GLY A 49 -8.12 -0.86 -6.29
CA GLY A 49 -8.23 -2.32 -6.30
C GLY A 49 -7.19 -3.03 -5.44
N THR A 50 -6.39 -2.30 -4.64
CA THR A 50 -5.36 -2.90 -3.79
C THR A 50 -6.00 -3.74 -2.70
N VAL A 51 -5.54 -4.98 -2.57
CA VAL A 51 -5.97 -5.91 -1.51
C VAL A 51 -4.81 -6.17 -0.56
N ILE A 52 -5.03 -6.01 0.74
CA ILE A 52 -4.04 -6.26 1.79
C ILE A 52 -4.68 -6.96 2.99
N GLY A 53 -3.91 -7.79 3.68
CA GLY A 53 -4.30 -8.41 4.94
C GLY A 53 -3.62 -7.70 6.10
N THR A 54 -4.36 -7.04 6.98
CA THR A 54 -3.80 -6.27 8.09
C THR A 54 -4.49 -6.54 9.42
N ASN A 55 -3.75 -6.51 10.53
CA ASN A 55 -4.34 -6.70 11.86
C ASN A 55 -5.11 -5.47 12.35
N ALA A 56 -4.80 -4.29 11.81
CA ALA A 56 -5.47 -3.02 12.12
C ALA A 56 -5.99 -2.35 10.84
N THR A 57 -6.81 -1.32 10.99
CA THR A 57 -7.29 -0.50 9.86
C THR A 57 -6.10 0.04 9.08
N PRO A 58 -6.02 -0.21 7.76
CA PRO A 58 -4.90 0.25 6.98
C PRO A 58 -4.89 1.77 6.76
N SER A 59 -3.69 2.32 6.58
CA SER A 59 -3.46 3.73 6.31
C SER A 59 -4.16 4.17 5.03
N ALA A 60 -4.73 5.37 5.08
CA ALA A 60 -5.40 5.96 3.94
C ALA A 60 -4.41 6.59 2.91
N HIS A 61 -3.10 6.58 3.20
CA HIS A 61 -2.07 7.24 2.38
C HIS A 61 -1.50 6.36 1.27
N GLY A 62 -1.03 6.99 0.19
CA GLY A 62 -0.31 6.29 -0.89
C GLY A 62 -1.19 5.56 -1.88
N CYS A 63 -2.41 6.03 -2.11
CA CYS A 63 -3.28 5.48 -3.15
C CYS A 63 -2.83 5.94 -4.54
N PRO A 64 -2.52 5.03 -5.48
CA PRO A 64 -2.04 5.39 -6.80
C PRO A 64 -3.11 6.03 -7.70
N ASN A 65 -4.38 5.83 -7.37
CA ASN A 65 -5.52 6.42 -8.10
C ASN A 65 -6.11 7.62 -7.34
N GLY A 66 -5.28 8.33 -6.58
CA GLY A 66 -5.65 9.55 -5.87
C GLY A 66 -5.84 9.36 -4.37
N PHE A 67 -5.37 10.35 -3.59
CA PHE A 67 -5.47 10.37 -2.13
C PHE A 67 -6.90 10.72 -1.65
N PRO A 68 -7.41 10.13 -0.56
CA PRO A 68 -6.90 8.96 0.17
C PRO A 68 -7.43 7.63 -0.38
N HIS A 69 -6.84 6.51 0.07
CA HIS A 69 -7.43 5.17 -0.07
C HIS A 69 -8.83 5.12 0.55
N LYS A 70 -9.72 4.36 -0.09
CA LYS A 70 -11.06 4.06 0.42
C LYS A 70 -11.17 2.57 0.68
N TRP A 71 -10.85 2.16 1.91
CA TRP A 71 -10.83 0.76 2.32
C TRP A 71 -12.22 0.23 2.64
N SER A 72 -12.49 -0.98 2.16
CA SER A 72 -13.62 -1.82 2.53
C SER A 72 -13.07 -3.11 3.09
N LYS A 73 -13.61 -3.57 4.23
CA LYS A 73 -13.26 -4.87 4.79
C LYS A 73 -13.91 -5.97 3.94
N LEU A 74 -13.15 -7.01 3.62
CA LEU A 74 -13.62 -8.22 2.94
C LEU A 74 -14.07 -9.28 3.94
#